data_AF-A0A3D2SLW9-F1
#
_entry.id   AF-A0A3D2SLW9-F1
#
_cell.length_a   1.000
_cell.length_b   1.000
_cell.length_c   1.000
_cell.angle_alpha   90.00
_cell.angle_beta   90.00
_cell.angle_gamma   90.00
#
_symmetry.space_group_name_H-M   'P 1'
#
loop_
_entity.id
_entity.type
_entity.pdbx_description
1 polymer ?
#
loop_
_entity_poly.entity_id
_entity_poly.type
_entity_poly.pdbx_seq_one_letter_code
_entity_poly.pdbx_strand_id
1 'polypeptide(L)'
;MENKKYELLDNDTVTTWDGHALKRIRALVAIGSLVAAGELGGYIESEDNLSQVYGDAWVSGDAQVYGDARVSGNAQVSGNAWVSGNAQVYGDAWVYGDARVEQRRDIFWLSIIGSENGTYTAFKNKDGGVSVNRGCFNGTLEQFSDAVNERHAGQYHQEYQLVIELTKIRLGVIEEAV
;
A
#
# COMPACT_ATOMS: atom_id res chain seq x y z
N MET A 1 14.23 -2.01 -27.98
CA MET A 1 12.97 -2.00 -27.21
C MET A 1 13.35 -2.19 -25.76
N GLU A 2 13.05 -1.22 -24.91
CA GLU A 2 13.18 -1.43 -23.46
C GLU A 2 12.22 -2.55 -23.06
N ASN A 3 12.70 -3.49 -22.24
CA ASN A 3 11.85 -4.53 -21.65
C ASN A 3 10.94 -3.85 -20.61
N LYS A 4 9.78 -3.38 -21.04
CA LYS A 4 8.76 -2.81 -20.16
C LYS A 4 8.06 -3.92 -19.37
N LYS A 5 7.78 -3.64 -18.10
CA LYS A 5 7.03 -4.52 -17.19
C LYS A 5 5.53 -4.47 -17.48
N TYR A 6 5.02 -3.29 -17.87
CA TYR A 6 3.61 -3.07 -18.16
C TYR A 6 3.43 -1.98 -19.23
N GLU A 7 2.22 -1.88 -19.76
CA GLU A 7 1.79 -0.80 -20.65
C GLU A 7 0.57 -0.06 -20.10
N LEU A 8 0.34 1.15 -20.59
CA LEU A 8 -0.83 1.98 -20.30
C LEU A 8 -1.86 1.82 -21.43
N LEU A 9 -3.12 1.58 -21.09
CA LEU A 9 -4.19 1.41 -22.05
C LEU A 9 -4.90 2.74 -22.35
N ASP A 10 -4.82 3.22 -23.59
CA ASP A 10 -5.47 4.48 -24.00
C ASP A 10 -7.00 4.39 -24.08
N ASN A 11 -7.56 3.18 -24.11
CA ASN A 11 -8.99 2.91 -24.23
C ASN A 11 -9.69 2.56 -22.90
N ASP A 12 -8.94 2.49 -21.80
CA ASP A 12 -9.47 2.23 -20.45
C ASP A 12 -8.89 3.28 -19.48
N THR A 13 -9.67 4.32 -19.26
CA THR A 13 -9.24 5.53 -18.54
C THR A 13 -10.26 5.97 -17.50
N VAL A 14 -9.77 6.53 -16.41
CA VAL A 14 -10.60 7.20 -15.39
C VAL A 14 -10.11 8.62 -15.16
N THR A 15 -10.99 9.48 -14.66
CA THR A 15 -10.64 10.83 -14.23
C THR A 15 -10.89 10.95 -12.73
N THR A 16 -9.88 11.38 -11.98
CA THR A 16 -10.01 11.62 -10.54
C THR A 16 -10.91 12.83 -10.28
N TRP A 17 -11.37 12.98 -9.04
CA TRP A 17 -12.22 14.10 -8.64
C TRP A 17 -11.54 15.47 -8.77
N ASP A 18 -10.20 15.51 -8.74
CA ASP A 18 -9.35 16.68 -8.93
C ASP A 18 -8.79 16.83 -10.35
N GLY A 19 -9.22 15.97 -11.30
CA GLY A 19 -9.03 16.18 -12.74
C GLY A 19 -7.81 15.50 -13.36
N HIS A 20 -7.13 14.60 -12.64
CA HIS A 20 -6.06 13.77 -13.22
C HIS A 20 -6.66 12.68 -14.10
N ALA A 21 -6.10 12.51 -15.31
CA ALA A 21 -6.48 11.45 -16.23
C ALA A 21 -5.54 10.25 -16.04
N LEU A 22 -6.09 9.10 -15.65
CA LEU A 22 -5.33 7.89 -15.39
C LEU A 22 -5.69 6.83 -16.43
N LYS A 23 -4.73 5.94 -16.69
CA LYS A 23 -4.87 4.82 -17.63
C LYS A 23 -4.72 3.51 -16.90
N ARG A 24 -5.53 2.53 -17.27
CA ARG A 24 -5.42 1.15 -16.80
C ARG A 24 -4.06 0.59 -17.21
N ILE A 25 -3.39 -0.12 -16.30
CA ILE A 25 -2.15 -0.83 -16.64
C ILE A 25 -2.44 -2.28 -17.05
N ARG A 26 -1.65 -2.79 -18.00
CA ARG A 26 -1.64 -4.21 -18.36
C ARG A 26 -0.22 -4.77 -18.25
N ALA A 27 -0.07 -5.87 -17.54
CA ALA A 27 1.23 -6.53 -17.38
C ALA A 27 1.71 -7.07 -18.74
N LEU A 28 2.97 -6.82 -19.09
CA LEU A 28 3.61 -7.36 -20.30
C LEU A 28 4.38 -8.65 -20.01
N VAL A 29 4.72 -8.85 -18.74
CA VAL A 29 5.44 -10.02 -18.20
C VAL A 29 4.77 -10.45 -16.91
N ALA A 30 5.14 -11.62 -16.38
CA ALA A 30 4.75 -11.98 -15.02
C ALA A 30 5.44 -11.04 -14.00
N ILE A 31 4.73 -10.62 -12.96
CA ILE A 31 5.23 -9.70 -11.92
C ILE A 31 5.05 -10.36 -10.56
N GLY A 32 6.16 -10.64 -9.88
CA GLY A 32 6.18 -11.47 -8.69
C GLY A 32 5.48 -12.82 -8.89
N SER A 33 4.85 -13.31 -7.83
CA SER A 33 4.06 -14.55 -7.84
C SER A 33 2.56 -14.34 -8.08
N LEU A 34 2.10 -13.08 -8.14
CA LEU A 34 0.68 -12.73 -8.09
C LEU A 34 0.09 -12.29 -9.42
N VAL A 35 0.91 -11.87 -10.39
CA VAL A 35 0.43 -11.24 -11.63
C VAL A 35 0.95 -12.00 -12.84
N ALA A 36 0.03 -12.43 -13.71
CA ALA A 36 0.38 -13.07 -14.97
C ALA A 36 0.59 -12.03 -16.10
N ALA A 37 1.37 -12.40 -17.11
CA ALA A 37 1.48 -11.60 -18.32
C ALA A 37 0.09 -11.45 -18.99
N GLY A 38 -0.25 -10.23 -19.39
CA GLY A 38 -1.54 -9.85 -19.94
C GLY A 38 -2.61 -9.46 -18.91
N GLU A 39 -2.34 -9.64 -17.62
CA GLU A 39 -3.29 -9.30 -16.56
C GLU A 39 -3.47 -7.78 -16.42
N LEU A 40 -4.71 -7.35 -16.19
CA LEU A 40 -5.05 -5.96 -15.94
C LEU A 40 -4.78 -5.60 -14.48
N GLY A 41 -4.19 -4.44 -14.26
CA GLY A 41 -3.97 -3.86 -12.94
C GLY A 41 -4.95 -2.74 -12.62
N GLY A 42 -4.52 -1.84 -11.74
CA GLY A 42 -5.21 -0.59 -11.45
C GLY A 42 -4.89 0.50 -12.46
N TYR A 43 -4.99 1.74 -12.01
CA TYR A 43 -4.85 2.93 -12.84
C TYR A 43 -3.68 3.78 -12.37
N ILE A 44 -2.87 4.24 -13.31
CA ILE A 44 -1.81 5.21 -13.02
C ILE A 44 -1.87 6.38 -14.00
N GLU A 45 -1.42 7.56 -13.59
CA GLU A 45 -1.38 8.75 -14.44
C GLU A 45 -0.23 8.68 -15.45
N SER A 46 0.95 8.22 -15.01
CA SER A 46 2.14 8.10 -15.85
C SER A 46 3.08 6.99 -15.36
N GLU A 47 4.09 6.66 -16.17
CA GLU A 47 5.12 5.67 -15.80
C GLU A 47 5.99 6.11 -14.60
N ASP A 48 5.95 7.39 -14.21
CA ASP A 48 6.63 7.88 -13.00
C ASP A 48 5.95 7.37 -11.72
N ASN A 49 4.66 6.99 -11.80
CA ASN A 49 3.89 6.54 -10.64
C ASN A 49 4.15 5.09 -10.26
N LEU A 50 4.62 4.25 -11.19
CA LEU A 50 4.90 2.83 -10.95
C LEU A 50 6.19 2.40 -11.66
N SER A 51 7.19 1.92 -10.90
CA SER A 51 8.49 1.49 -11.45
C SER A 51 8.35 0.45 -12.58
N GLN A 52 8.92 0.75 -13.76
CA GLN A 52 9.04 -0.17 -14.91
C GLN A 52 10.19 -1.18 -14.79
N VAL A 53 11.23 -0.89 -13.99
CA VAL A 53 12.54 -1.55 -14.11
C VAL A 53 12.82 -2.56 -12.99
N TYR A 54 12.62 -2.15 -11.74
CA TYR A 54 13.03 -2.95 -10.58
C TYR A 54 11.85 -3.31 -9.67
N GLY A 55 11.88 -4.57 -9.23
CA GLY A 55 11.00 -5.15 -8.23
C GLY A 55 9.59 -5.46 -8.73
N ASP A 56 8.86 -6.16 -7.87
CA ASP A 56 7.53 -6.70 -8.16
C ASP A 56 6.39 -5.73 -7.85
N ALA A 57 6.70 -4.44 -7.73
CA ALA A 57 5.71 -3.42 -7.44
C ALA A 57 4.56 -3.46 -8.46
N TRP A 58 3.33 -3.47 -7.95
CA TRP A 58 2.13 -3.57 -8.76
C TRP A 58 0.95 -2.81 -8.16
N VAL A 59 0.10 -2.31 -9.05
CA VAL A 59 -1.18 -1.69 -8.71
C VAL A 59 -2.27 -2.58 -9.29
N SER A 60 -3.23 -3.04 -8.48
CA SER A 60 -4.29 -3.96 -8.90
C SER A 60 -5.68 -3.48 -8.48
N GLY A 61 -6.72 -4.09 -9.06
CA GLY A 61 -8.12 -3.70 -8.82
C GLY A 61 -8.44 -2.32 -9.39
N ASP A 62 -9.13 -1.49 -8.62
CA ASP A 62 -9.50 -0.11 -8.98
C ASP A 62 -8.61 0.92 -8.28
N ALA A 63 -7.45 0.50 -7.77
CA ALA A 63 -6.49 1.38 -7.13
C ALA A 63 -5.95 2.41 -8.12
N GLN A 64 -5.70 3.62 -7.62
CA GLN A 64 -5.33 4.79 -8.41
C GLN A 64 -4.05 5.40 -7.85
N VAL A 65 -3.02 5.52 -8.70
CA VAL A 65 -1.75 6.18 -8.35
C VAL A 65 -1.48 7.36 -9.29
N TYR A 66 -1.44 8.57 -8.77
CA TYR A 66 -1.38 9.79 -9.58
C TYR A 66 -0.65 10.93 -8.86
N GLY A 67 -0.45 12.07 -9.54
CA GLY A 67 0.38 13.16 -9.07
C GLY A 67 1.85 12.75 -8.95
N ASP A 68 2.54 13.27 -7.93
CA ASP A 68 3.96 12.97 -7.67
C ASP A 68 4.16 11.64 -6.90
N ALA A 69 3.10 10.87 -6.68
CA ALA A 69 3.16 9.63 -5.93
C ALA A 69 3.96 8.56 -6.67
N ARG A 70 4.69 7.73 -5.93
CA ARG A 70 5.53 6.67 -6.51
C ARG A 70 5.37 5.34 -5.80
N VAL A 71 5.19 4.29 -6.60
CA VAL A 71 5.18 2.88 -6.16
C VAL A 71 6.36 2.13 -6.76
N SER A 72 7.17 1.49 -5.92
CA SER A 72 8.42 0.84 -6.35
C SER A 72 8.85 -0.30 -5.40
N GLY A 73 9.94 -1.00 -5.70
CA GLY A 73 10.34 -2.19 -4.93
C GLY A 73 9.36 -3.33 -5.17
N ASN A 74 8.89 -3.98 -4.12
CA ASN A 74 7.89 -5.06 -4.18
C ASN A 74 6.51 -4.60 -3.68
N ALA A 75 6.31 -3.29 -3.55
CA ALA A 75 5.11 -2.73 -2.95
C ALA A 75 3.84 -3.09 -3.73
N GLN A 76 2.79 -3.44 -3.01
CA GLN A 76 1.50 -3.78 -3.59
C GLN A 76 0.47 -2.72 -3.21
N VAL A 77 -0.25 -2.21 -4.20
CA VAL A 77 -1.39 -1.31 -4.01
C VAL A 77 -2.62 -1.94 -4.64
N SER A 78 -3.68 -2.19 -3.86
CA SER A 78 -4.85 -2.90 -4.36
C SER A 78 -6.19 -2.37 -3.82
N GLY A 79 -7.30 -2.92 -4.33
CA GLY A 79 -8.65 -2.54 -3.93
C GLY A 79 -9.09 -1.23 -4.58
N ASN A 80 -9.60 -0.30 -3.78
CA ASN A 80 -10.02 1.04 -4.21
C ASN A 80 -9.05 2.12 -3.72
N ALA A 81 -7.81 1.75 -3.41
CA ALA A 81 -6.83 2.62 -2.77
C ALA A 81 -6.51 3.84 -3.64
N TRP A 82 -6.38 5.00 -3.01
CA TRP A 82 -5.88 6.22 -3.65
C TRP A 82 -4.50 6.56 -3.08
N VAL A 83 -3.49 6.58 -3.95
CA VAL A 83 -2.12 6.98 -3.62
C VAL A 83 -1.76 8.18 -4.49
N SER A 84 -1.65 9.35 -3.88
CA SER A 84 -1.46 10.60 -4.62
C SER A 84 -0.56 11.58 -3.90
N GLY A 85 -0.55 12.84 -4.33
CA GLY A 85 0.30 13.88 -3.75
C GLY A 85 1.77 13.50 -3.84
N ASN A 86 2.48 13.51 -2.71
CA ASN A 86 3.90 13.14 -2.66
C ASN A 86 4.16 11.79 -1.98
N ALA A 87 3.13 10.95 -1.86
CA ALA A 87 3.21 9.64 -1.24
C ALA A 87 4.28 8.75 -1.90
N GLN A 88 4.95 7.95 -1.07
CA GLN A 88 5.94 6.98 -1.55
C GLN A 88 5.66 5.63 -0.90
N VAL A 89 5.29 4.66 -1.73
CA VAL A 89 5.02 3.27 -1.30
C VAL A 89 6.13 2.41 -1.90
N TYR A 90 7.00 1.87 -1.05
CA TYR A 90 8.14 1.10 -1.52
C TYR A 90 8.56 0.01 -0.53
N GLY A 91 9.59 -0.77 -0.90
CA GLY A 91 9.96 -1.97 -0.16
C GLY A 91 8.90 -3.05 -0.36
N ASP A 92 8.54 -3.75 0.73
CA ASP A 92 7.49 -4.78 0.73
C ASP A 92 6.17 -4.26 1.32
N ALA A 93 5.92 -2.95 1.24
CA ALA A 93 4.72 -2.33 1.78
C ALA A 93 3.46 -2.80 1.03
N TRP A 94 2.38 -3.07 1.77
CA TRP A 94 1.09 -3.44 1.19
C TRP A 94 -0.01 -2.45 1.60
N VAL A 95 -0.51 -1.69 0.63
CA VAL A 95 -1.65 -0.78 0.75
C VAL A 95 -2.85 -1.41 0.05
N TYR A 96 -4.01 -1.44 0.69
CA TYR A 96 -5.19 -2.13 0.15
C TYR A 96 -6.50 -1.47 0.58
N GLY A 97 -7.62 -1.94 0.02
CA GLY A 97 -8.96 -1.53 0.44
C GLY A 97 -9.27 -0.09 0.07
N ASP A 98 -9.83 0.67 1.01
CA ASP A 98 -10.21 2.08 0.83
C ASP A 98 -9.14 3.06 1.34
N ALA A 99 -7.87 2.72 1.14
CA ALA A 99 -6.75 3.57 1.53
C ALA A 99 -6.81 4.97 0.87
N ARG A 100 -6.32 5.98 1.59
CA ARG A 100 -6.05 7.33 1.08
C ARG A 100 -4.69 7.78 1.60
N VAL A 101 -3.67 7.66 0.76
CA VAL A 101 -2.26 7.98 1.08
C VAL A 101 -1.81 9.10 0.17
N GLU A 102 -1.77 10.34 0.69
CA GLU A 102 -1.47 11.53 -0.11
C GLU A 102 -0.09 12.12 0.23
N GLN A 103 0.39 11.81 1.44
CA GLN A 103 1.66 12.27 1.96
C GLN A 103 2.58 11.11 2.30
N ARG A 104 3.89 11.36 2.27
CA ARG A 104 4.89 10.42 2.80
C ARG A 104 4.62 9.95 4.23
N ARG A 105 3.90 10.76 5.03
CA ARG A 105 3.55 10.44 6.43
C ARG A 105 2.22 9.72 6.60
N ASP A 106 1.48 9.46 5.52
CA ASP A 106 0.20 8.74 5.59
C ASP A 106 0.38 7.22 5.52
N ILE A 107 1.62 6.75 5.39
CA ILE A 107 2.01 5.35 5.38
C ILE A 107 3.24 5.14 6.28
N PHE A 108 3.30 3.99 6.93
CA PHE A 108 4.41 3.55 7.74
C PHE A 108 4.60 2.05 7.55
N TRP A 109 5.82 1.60 7.26
CA TRP A 109 6.15 0.19 7.28
C TRP A 109 7.50 -0.05 7.93
N LEU A 110 7.67 -1.27 8.43
CA LEU A 110 8.91 -1.81 8.96
C LEU A 110 8.96 -3.31 8.68
N SER A 111 10.17 -3.83 8.52
CA SER A 111 10.42 -5.26 8.30
C SER A 111 11.04 -5.89 9.54
N ILE A 112 11.16 -7.22 9.54
CA ILE A 112 11.75 -7.99 10.64
C ILE A 112 10.95 -7.79 11.93
N ILE A 113 9.63 -7.97 11.86
CA ILE A 113 8.76 -7.95 13.05
C ILE A 113 7.96 -9.24 13.23
N GLY A 114 7.87 -9.67 14.50
CA GLY A 114 7.15 -10.86 14.90
C GLY A 114 7.90 -12.14 14.53
N SER A 115 7.29 -13.28 14.84
CA SER A 115 7.92 -14.61 14.72
C SER A 115 8.37 -15.00 13.31
N GLU A 116 7.83 -14.35 12.27
CA GLU A 116 8.16 -14.65 10.87
C GLU A 116 9.10 -13.60 10.26
N ASN A 117 9.56 -12.61 11.03
CA ASN A 117 10.37 -11.48 10.53
C ASN A 117 9.74 -10.75 9.33
N GLY A 118 8.41 -10.72 9.26
CA GLY A 118 7.68 -10.16 8.13
C GLY A 118 7.58 -8.65 8.16
N THR A 119 6.96 -8.10 7.11
CA THR A 119 6.71 -6.66 6.98
C THR A 119 5.36 -6.28 7.56
N TYR A 120 5.36 -5.27 8.43
CA TYR A 120 4.17 -4.58 8.91
C TYR A 120 3.97 -3.33 8.07
N THR A 121 2.76 -3.09 7.58
CA THR A 121 2.38 -1.86 6.88
C THR A 121 1.14 -1.26 7.52
N ALA A 122 1.17 0.03 7.86
CA ALA A 122 0.04 0.79 8.32
C ALA A 122 -0.16 2.02 7.42
N PHE A 123 -1.41 2.37 7.13
CA PHE A 123 -1.74 3.48 6.24
C PHE A 123 -3.09 4.11 6.60
N LYS A 124 -3.28 5.37 6.20
CA LYS A 124 -4.55 6.08 6.36
C LYS A 124 -5.60 5.64 5.34
N ASN A 125 -6.84 5.69 5.79
CA ASN A 125 -8.03 5.36 5.01
C ASN A 125 -8.82 6.63 4.64
N LYS A 126 -9.72 6.51 3.66
CA LYS A 126 -10.60 7.60 3.23
C LYS A 126 -11.51 8.13 4.35
N ASP A 127 -11.88 7.28 5.31
CA ASP A 127 -12.71 7.62 6.47
C ASP A 127 -11.92 8.30 7.61
N GLY A 128 -10.60 8.49 7.44
CA GLY A 128 -9.70 9.04 8.45
C GLY A 128 -9.15 8.00 9.42
N GLY A 129 -9.58 6.74 9.33
CA GLY A 129 -9.04 5.63 10.11
C GLY A 129 -7.67 5.16 9.64
N VAL A 130 -7.13 4.17 10.35
CA VAL A 130 -5.86 3.49 9.99
C VAL A 130 -6.11 2.00 9.81
N SER A 131 -5.64 1.49 8.67
CA SER A 131 -5.59 0.06 8.38
C SER A 131 -4.16 -0.47 8.45
N VAL A 132 -4.06 -1.77 8.71
CA VAL A 132 -2.81 -2.50 8.92
C VAL A 132 -2.81 -3.80 8.13
N ASN A 133 -1.71 -4.05 7.42
CA ASN A 133 -1.31 -5.36 6.94
C ASN A 133 -0.15 -5.92 7.77
N ARG A 134 -0.26 -7.17 8.21
CA ARG A 134 0.88 -7.96 8.67
C ARG A 134 0.64 -9.45 8.40
N GLY A 135 1.41 -10.02 7.47
CA GLY A 135 1.22 -11.41 7.05
C GLY A 135 -0.21 -11.61 6.52
N CYS A 136 -0.93 -12.59 7.07
CA CYS A 136 -2.32 -12.84 6.72
C CYS A 136 -3.32 -11.85 7.36
N PHE A 137 -2.89 -11.01 8.29
CA PHE A 137 -3.76 -10.02 8.91
C PHE A 137 -3.96 -8.82 7.99
N ASN A 138 -5.23 -8.46 7.77
CA ASN A 138 -5.69 -7.23 7.14
C ASN A 138 -6.88 -6.70 7.96
N GLY A 139 -6.78 -5.50 8.52
CA GLY A 139 -7.85 -4.92 9.34
C GLY A 139 -7.55 -3.49 9.77
N THR A 140 -8.35 -2.95 10.69
CA THR A 140 -8.06 -1.66 11.35
C THR A 140 -6.92 -1.81 12.35
N LEU A 141 -6.31 -0.69 12.76
CA LEU A 141 -5.31 -0.68 13.83
C LEU A 141 -5.87 -1.22 15.16
N GLU A 142 -7.14 -0.93 15.46
CA GLU A 142 -7.85 -1.45 16.63
C GLU A 142 -7.98 -2.98 16.56
N GLN A 143 -8.49 -3.52 15.44
CA GLN A 143 -8.58 -4.97 15.22
C GLN A 143 -7.22 -5.66 15.29
N PHE A 144 -6.15 -4.99 14.84
CA PHE A 144 -4.80 -5.51 14.94
C PHE A 144 -4.33 -5.58 16.40
N SER A 145 -4.60 -4.52 17.18
CA SER A 145 -4.31 -4.47 18.62
C SER A 145 -5.02 -5.59 19.38
N ASP A 146 -6.31 -5.79 19.11
CA ASP A 146 -7.09 -6.89 19.69
C ASP A 146 -6.50 -8.25 19.32
N ALA A 147 -6.20 -8.45 18.03
CA ALA A 147 -5.62 -9.69 17.57
C ALA A 147 -4.25 -10.00 18.22
N VAL A 148 -3.44 -8.97 18.46
CA VAL A 148 -2.15 -9.08 19.16
C VAL A 148 -2.34 -9.47 20.62
N ASN A 149 -3.31 -8.88 21.31
CA ASN A 149 -3.63 -9.18 22.70
C ASN A 149 -4.17 -10.61 22.88
N GLU A 150 -4.91 -11.11 21.90
CA GLU A 150 -5.43 -12.49 21.90
C GLU A 150 -4.38 -13.55 21.61
N ARG A 151 -3.50 -13.30 20.62
CA ARG A 151 -2.68 -14.36 19.99
C ARG A 151 -1.22 -14.36 20.40
N HIS A 152 -0.69 -13.25 20.93
CA HIS A 152 0.73 -13.11 21.21
C HIS A 152 0.99 -12.85 22.69
N ALA A 153 2.08 -13.43 23.20
CA ALA A 153 2.63 -13.18 24.53
C ALA A 153 4.17 -13.03 24.45
N GLY A 154 4.78 -12.54 25.52
CA GLY A 154 6.24 -12.40 25.61
C GLY A 154 6.82 -11.35 24.66
N GLN A 155 7.98 -11.62 24.08
CA GLN A 155 8.75 -10.65 23.29
C GLN A 155 7.99 -10.13 22.06
N TYR A 156 7.31 -11.00 21.30
CA TYR A 156 6.59 -10.57 20.10
C TYR A 156 5.36 -9.72 20.43
N HIS A 157 4.69 -9.99 21.56
CA HIS A 157 3.63 -9.13 22.04
C HIS A 157 4.17 -7.73 22.36
N GLN A 158 5.28 -7.63 23.10
CA GLN A 158 5.91 -6.35 23.42
C GLN A 158 6.34 -5.59 22.16
N GLU A 159 6.91 -6.30 21.18
CA GLU A 159 7.30 -5.73 19.89
C GLU A 159 6.12 -5.13 19.13
N TYR A 160 5.01 -5.88 19.02
CA TYR A 160 3.80 -5.38 18.38
C TYR A 160 3.15 -4.22 19.13
N GLN A 161 3.14 -4.24 20.46
CA GLN A 161 2.66 -3.10 21.27
C GLN A 161 3.45 -1.82 20.96
N LEU A 162 4.79 -1.91 20.89
CA LEU A 162 5.64 -0.77 20.52
C LEU A 162 5.33 -0.25 19.12
N VAL A 163 5.09 -1.15 18.16
CA VAL A 163 4.74 -0.76 16.79
C VAL A 163 3.35 -0.13 16.70
N ILE A 164 2.36 -0.65 17.43
CA ILE A 164 1.02 -0.06 17.51
C ILE A 164 1.10 1.38 18.03
N GLU A 165 1.81 1.61 19.13
CA GLU A 165 1.98 2.94 19.72
C GLU A 165 2.72 3.89 18.77
N LEU A 166 3.78 3.41 18.12
CA LEU A 166 4.49 4.20 17.11
C LEU A 166 3.59 4.55 15.91
N THR A 167 2.74 3.62 15.47
CA THR A 167 1.75 3.86 14.41
C THR A 167 0.76 4.94 14.82
N LYS A 168 0.24 4.89 16.06
CA LYS A 168 -0.67 5.93 16.60
C LYS A 168 -0.06 7.32 16.50
N ILE A 169 1.18 7.46 16.97
CA ILE A 169 1.94 8.71 16.95
C ILE A 169 2.21 9.18 15.50
N ARG A 170 2.62 8.27 14.61
CA ARG A 170 3.02 8.64 13.24
C ARG A 170 1.83 9.03 12.38
N LEU A 171 0.72 8.31 12.49
CA LEU A 171 -0.46 8.51 11.65
C LEU A 171 -1.50 9.43 12.28
N GLY A 172 -1.27 9.90 13.51
CA GLY A 172 -2.10 10.92 14.16
C GLY A 172 -3.43 10.41 14.69
N VAL A 173 -3.52 9.11 15.02
CA VAL A 173 -4.67 8.47 15.66
C VAL A 173 -4.38 8.29 17.16
N ILE A 174 -4.05 9.40 17.81
CA ILE A 174 -3.87 9.44 19.26
C ILE A 174 -5.27 9.63 19.85
N GLU A 175 -5.73 8.69 20.66
CA GLU A 175 -6.85 8.98 21.56
C GLU A 175 -6.41 10.12 22.47
N GLU A 176 -7.14 11.24 22.46
CA GLU A 176 -6.89 12.29 23.45
C GLU A 176 -7.01 11.64 24.84
N ALA A 177 -5.89 11.57 25.55
CA ALA A 177 -5.89 11.09 26.92
C ALA A 177 -6.79 12.03 27.73
N VAL A 178 -7.91 11.49 28.23
CA VAL A 178 -8.83 12.16 29.16
C VAL A 178 -8.16 12.36 30.51
#